data_AF-A0A4V0ZJ83-F1
#
_entry.id   AF-A0A4V0ZJ83-F1
#
_cell.length_a   1.000
_cell.length_b   1.000
_cell.length_c   1.000
_cell.angle_alpha   90.00
_cell.angle_beta   90.00
_cell.angle_gamma   90.00
#
_symmetry.space_group_name_H-M   'P 1'
#
loop_
_entity.id
_entity.type
_entity.pdbx_description
1 polymer ?
#
loop_
_entity_poly.entity_id
_entity_poly.type
_entity_poly.pdbx_seq_one_letter_code
_entity_poly.pdbx_strand_id
1 'polypeptide(L)'
;MTQDGAGRCRIVELAAVVEGADDLGYRPAPEHVRELAEQGRTVLVRCAPPRTAEDGGAVPRGRGAHGAAAAVALASVYAWLGARVFATEHADAVRQAVDMVASVQGRRPPAVARRGLA
;
A
#
# COMPACT_ATOMS: atom_id res chain seq x y z
N MET A 1 -28.26 -3.52 -7.47
CA MET A 1 -27.58 -2.21 -7.59
C MET A 1 -26.24 -2.35 -6.88
N THR A 2 -25.23 -2.83 -7.60
CA THR A 2 -23.94 -3.31 -7.08
C THR A 2 -23.02 -2.16 -6.74
N GLN A 3 -22.91 -1.81 -5.45
CA GLN A 3 -21.73 -1.11 -4.96
C GLN A 3 -20.63 -2.15 -4.73
N ASP A 4 -19.96 -2.58 -5.80
CA ASP A 4 -18.77 -3.42 -5.72
C ASP A 4 -17.52 -2.61 -6.09
N GLY A 5 -17.33 -1.52 -5.34
CA GLY A 5 -16.10 -0.71 -5.34
C GLY A 5 -15.38 -0.73 -3.98
N ALA A 6 -15.95 -1.38 -2.96
CA ALA A 6 -15.53 -1.28 -1.57
C ALA A 6 -14.31 -2.15 -1.18
N GLY A 7 -13.85 -3.03 -2.07
CA GLY A 7 -12.84 -4.05 -1.74
C GLY A 7 -11.42 -3.80 -2.26
N ARG A 8 -11.24 -2.92 -3.26
CA ARG A 8 -9.93 -2.77 -3.93
C ARG A 8 -9.15 -1.60 -3.37
N CYS A 9 -7.89 -1.84 -3.01
CA CYS A 9 -6.99 -0.77 -2.59
C CYS A 9 -6.82 0.27 -3.71
N ARG A 10 -6.79 1.56 -3.37
CA ARG A 10 -6.46 2.66 -4.26
C ARG A 10 -4.96 2.97 -4.16
N ILE A 11 -4.33 3.27 -5.28
CA ILE A 11 -2.92 3.70 -5.33
C ILE A 11 -2.90 5.09 -5.93
N VAL A 12 -2.17 5.99 -5.28
CA VAL A 12 -2.10 7.40 -5.64
C VAL A 12 -0.65 7.86 -5.66
N GLU A 13 -0.42 9.01 -6.29
CA GLU A 13 0.88 9.68 -6.29
C GLU A 13 1.30 10.09 -4.88
N LEU A 14 2.61 10.16 -4.64
CA LEU A 14 3.15 10.43 -3.31
C LEU A 14 2.72 11.79 -2.73
N ALA A 15 2.39 12.78 -3.55
CA ALA A 15 1.92 14.10 -3.10
C ALA A 15 0.40 14.24 -3.06
N ALA A 16 -0.35 13.20 -3.42
CA ALA A 16 -1.80 13.28 -3.49
C ALA A 16 -2.44 13.51 -2.11
N VAL A 17 -3.47 14.35 -2.09
CA VAL A 17 -4.43 14.49 -0.98
C VAL A 17 -5.68 13.72 -1.38
N VAL A 18 -6.16 12.86 -0.49
CA VAL A 18 -7.32 12.00 -0.75
C VAL A 18 -8.42 12.35 0.22
N GLU A 19 -9.43 13.07 -0.27
CA GLU A 19 -10.61 13.42 0.50
C GLU A 19 -11.32 12.19 1.06
N GLY A 20 -11.73 12.27 2.32
CA GLY A 20 -12.40 11.18 3.03
C GLY A 20 -11.51 10.01 3.44
N ALA A 21 -10.19 10.11 3.25
CA ALA A 21 -9.22 9.18 3.79
C ALA A 21 -8.41 9.81 4.94
N ASP A 22 -8.22 9.05 6.02
CA ASP A 22 -7.34 9.42 7.12
C ASP A 22 -5.88 9.16 6.69
N ASP A 23 -5.13 10.23 6.42
CA ASP A 23 -3.71 10.17 6.08
C ASP A 23 -2.84 10.05 7.34
N LEU A 24 -2.25 8.86 7.52
CA LEU A 24 -1.38 8.56 8.66
C LEU A 24 0.10 8.74 8.33
N GLY A 25 0.44 9.23 7.13
CA GLY A 25 1.81 9.52 6.75
C GLY A 25 2.69 8.28 6.50
N TYR A 26 3.99 8.43 6.73
CA TYR A 26 5.00 7.39 6.51
C TYR A 26 5.20 6.53 7.76
N ARG A 27 5.12 5.21 7.59
CA ARG A 27 5.28 4.20 8.67
C ARG A 27 4.44 4.50 9.93
N PRO A 28 3.12 4.60 9.81
CA PRO A 28 2.25 4.75 10.98
C PRO A 28 2.31 3.54 11.91
N ALA A 29 1.93 3.74 13.16
CA ALA A 29 1.79 2.66 14.14
C ALA A 29 0.78 1.60 13.61
N PRO A 30 1.18 0.31 13.49
CA PRO A 30 0.32 -0.76 12.98
C PRO A 30 -1.02 -0.90 13.69
N GLU A 31 -1.01 -0.73 15.02
CA GLU A 31 -2.18 -0.76 15.89
C GLU A 31 -3.18 0.34 15.55
N HIS A 32 -2.69 1.56 15.27
CA HIS A 32 -3.53 2.69 14.92
C HIS A 32 -4.18 2.53 13.54
N VAL A 33 -3.44 1.96 12.57
CA VAL A 33 -3.99 1.61 11.26
C VAL A 33 -5.13 0.60 11.40
N ARG A 34 -4.91 -0.44 12.20
CA ARG A 34 -5.92 -1.49 12.42
C ARG A 34 -7.16 -0.94 13.10
N GLU A 35 -6.99 -0.16 14.17
CA GLU A 35 -8.10 0.45 14.90
C GLU A 35 -9.01 1.27 13.97
N LEU A 36 -8.44 2.17 13.17
CA LEU A 36 -9.21 2.98 12.24
C LEU A 36 -9.88 2.13 11.16
N ALA A 37 -9.18 1.13 10.61
CA ALA A 37 -9.75 0.24 9.61
C ALA A 37 -10.93 -0.59 10.16
N GLU A 38 -10.84 -1.07 11.41
CA GLU A 38 -11.91 -1.80 12.10
C GLU A 38 -13.14 -0.93 12.35
N GLN A 39 -12.95 0.38 12.55
CA GLN A 39 -14.02 1.39 12.62
C GLN A 39 -14.63 1.72 11.24
N GLY A 40 -14.18 1.08 10.16
CA GLY A 40 -14.65 1.33 8.80
C GLY A 40 -14.08 2.61 8.16
N ARG A 41 -13.05 3.22 8.76
CA ARG A 41 -12.38 4.40 8.21
C ARG A 41 -11.47 4.01 7.06
N THR A 42 -11.43 4.86 6.03
CA THR A 42 -10.51 4.65 4.90
C THR A 42 -9.14 5.22 5.27
N VAL A 43 -8.15 4.34 5.46
CA VAL A 43 -6.80 4.75 5.85
C VAL A 43 -5.88 4.89 4.63
N LEU A 44 -5.15 6.01 4.57
CA LEU A 44 -4.07 6.28 3.62
C LEU A 44 -2.69 6.10 4.30
N VAL A 45 -1.80 5.36 3.63
CA VAL A 45 -0.41 5.19 4.05
C VAL A 45 0.55 5.67 2.95
N ARG A 46 1.56 6.45 3.34
CA ARG A 46 2.63 6.89 2.45
C ARG A 46 3.78 5.87 2.47
N CYS A 47 4.10 5.29 1.32
CA CYS A 47 5.06 4.20 1.16
C CYS A 47 6.48 4.68 0.82
N ALA A 48 6.80 5.94 1.12
CA ALA A 48 8.14 6.51 1.01
C ALA A 48 8.32 7.53 2.14
N PRO A 49 9.55 7.72 2.65
CA PRO A 49 9.81 8.76 3.64
C PRO A 49 9.43 10.13 3.07
N PRO A 50 8.95 11.06 3.92
CA PRO A 50 8.72 12.42 3.48
C PRO A 50 10.03 13.00 2.95
N ARG A 51 10.00 13.63 1.78
CA ARG A 51 11.17 14.32 1.27
C ARG A 51 11.40 15.57 2.10
N THR A 52 12.58 15.66 2.69
CA THR A 52 13.06 16.89 3.34
C THR A 52 13.91 17.67 2.34
N ALA A 53 14.02 18.98 2.50
CA ALA A 53 14.86 19.82 1.63
C ALA A 53 16.34 19.37 1.63
N GLU A 54 16.76 18.65 2.68
CA GLU A 54 18.14 18.22 2.90
C GLU A 54 18.47 16.87 2.23
N ASP A 55 17.46 16.17 1.68
CA ASP A 55 17.63 14.91 0.92
C ASP A 55 18.28 15.11 -0.47
N GLY A 56 18.69 16.33 -0.82
CA GLY A 56 19.32 16.70 -2.10
C GLY A 56 20.76 16.18 -2.30
N GLY A 57 21.34 15.50 -1.31
CA GLY A 57 22.70 14.95 -1.38
C GLY A 57 22.75 13.55 -2.02
N ALA A 58 23.30 13.47 -3.23
CA ALA A 58 23.77 12.25 -3.94
C ALA A 58 22.90 10.98 -3.76
N VAL A 59 22.02 10.69 -4.72
CA VAL A 59 21.27 9.43 -4.79
C VAL A 59 22.25 8.24 -4.82
N PRO A 60 22.28 7.36 -3.80
CA PRO A 60 23.09 6.15 -3.86
C PRO A 60 22.56 5.29 -5.02
N ARG A 61 23.44 4.92 -5.96
CA ARG A 61 23.11 3.98 -7.03
C ARG A 61 22.68 2.66 -6.36
N GLY A 62 21.38 2.39 -6.38
CA GLY A 62 20.72 1.30 -5.63
C GLY A 62 19.40 1.69 -4.94
N ARG A 63 19.11 2.99 -4.79
CA ARG A 63 17.89 3.48 -4.12
C ARG A 63 16.58 3.10 -4.83
N GLY A 64 16.59 2.90 -6.15
CA GLY A 64 15.38 2.55 -6.92
C GLY A 64 14.82 1.16 -6.56
N ALA A 65 15.67 0.13 -6.57
CA ALA A 65 15.25 -1.23 -6.22
C ALA A 65 14.98 -1.38 -4.72
N HIS A 66 15.82 -0.77 -3.87
CA HIS A 66 15.60 -0.77 -2.43
C HIS A 66 14.35 0.01 -2.02
N GLY A 67 14.08 1.13 -2.70
CA GLY A 67 12.86 1.95 -2.53
C GLY A 67 11.60 1.20 -2.94
N ALA A 68 11.62 0.51 -4.08
CA ALA A 68 10.52 -0.34 -4.51
C ALA A 68 10.25 -1.48 -3.52
N ALA A 69 11.30 -2.17 -3.05
CA ALA A 69 11.17 -3.24 -2.05
C ALA A 69 10.56 -2.73 -0.74
N ALA A 70 11.02 -1.57 -0.24
CA ALA A 70 10.48 -0.96 0.97
C ALA A 70 9.00 -0.55 0.79
N ALA A 71 8.63 0.02 -0.35
CA ALA A 71 7.25 0.40 -0.66
C ALA A 71 6.33 -0.83 -0.71
N VAL A 72 6.77 -1.91 -1.36
CA VAL A 72 6.06 -3.20 -1.42
C VAL A 72 5.86 -3.79 -0.03
N ALA A 73 6.90 -3.80 0.81
CA ALA A 73 6.82 -4.34 2.16
C ALA A 73 5.81 -3.56 3.02
N LEU A 74 5.89 -2.22 3.02
CA LEU A 74 4.95 -1.36 3.74
C LEU A 74 3.52 -1.58 3.26
N ALA A 75 3.28 -1.50 1.94
CA ALA A 75 1.95 -1.66 1.39
C ALA A 75 1.36 -3.03 1.69
N SER A 76 2.16 -4.10 1.63
CA SER A 76 1.71 -5.45 1.93
C SER A 76 1.24 -5.59 3.39
N VAL A 77 2.05 -5.10 4.33
CA VAL A 77 1.73 -5.14 5.77
C VAL A 77 0.50 -4.30 6.08
N TYR A 78 0.43 -3.05 5.61
CA TYR A 78 -0.71 -2.19 5.95
C TYR A 78 -1.98 -2.56 5.19
N ALA A 79 -1.89 -3.13 3.97
CA ALA A 79 -3.05 -3.73 3.31
C ALA A 79 -3.59 -4.91 4.11
N TRP A 80 -2.70 -5.69 4.73
CA TRP A 80 -3.11 -6.76 5.64
C TRP A 80 -3.89 -6.24 6.83
N LEU A 81 -3.41 -5.13 7.41
CA LEU A 81 -4.00 -4.45 8.57
C LEU A 81 -5.27 -3.65 8.26
N GLY A 82 -5.66 -3.54 6.98
CA GLY A 82 -6.92 -2.93 6.57
C GLY A 82 -6.81 -1.56 5.90
N ALA A 83 -5.60 -1.02 5.72
CA ALA A 83 -5.42 0.19 4.92
C ALA A 83 -5.91 -0.02 3.47
N ARG A 84 -6.51 1.03 2.89
CA ARG A 84 -7.16 0.98 1.58
C ARG A 84 -6.57 1.95 0.57
N VAL A 85 -5.76 2.92 0.98
CA VAL A 85 -5.12 3.88 0.07
C VAL A 85 -3.61 3.89 0.30
N PHE A 86 -2.83 3.83 -0.78
CA PHE A 86 -1.37 3.82 -0.73
C PHE A 86 -0.80 4.90 -1.63
N ALA A 87 0.04 5.77 -1.07
CA ALA A 87 0.75 6.81 -1.82
C ALA A 87 2.20 6.39 -2.08
N THR A 88 2.61 6.30 -3.34
CA THR A 88 3.94 5.78 -3.72
C THR A 88 4.38 6.28 -5.10
N GLU A 89 5.69 6.26 -5.36
CA GLU A 89 6.27 6.43 -6.71
C GLU A 89 6.38 5.08 -7.47
N HIS A 90 6.10 3.95 -6.79
CA HIS A 90 6.22 2.60 -7.34
C HIS A 90 4.85 1.92 -7.51
N ALA A 91 3.95 2.58 -8.24
CA ALA A 91 2.54 2.22 -8.29
C ALA A 91 2.28 0.77 -8.74
N ASP A 92 2.96 0.29 -9.78
CA ASP A 92 2.77 -1.06 -10.33
C ASP A 92 3.23 -2.16 -9.37
N ALA A 93 4.40 -1.97 -8.74
CA ALA A 93 4.93 -2.91 -7.76
C ALA A 93 4.02 -3.01 -6.54
N VAL A 94 3.56 -1.87 -6.03
CA VAL A 94 2.60 -1.83 -4.92
C VAL A 94 1.25 -2.42 -5.32
N ARG A 95 0.76 -2.18 -6.55
CA ARG A 95 -0.47 -2.77 -7.08
C ARG A 95 -0.42 -4.28 -7.03
N GLN A 96 0.64 -4.86 -7.58
CA GLN A 96 0.82 -6.30 -7.59
C GLN A 96 0.84 -6.88 -6.17
N ALA A 97 1.52 -6.20 -5.24
CA ALA A 97 1.63 -6.63 -3.85
C ALA A 97 0.31 -6.59 -3.09
N VAL A 98 -0.44 -5.49 -3.13
CA VAL A 98 -1.74 -5.37 -2.43
C VAL A 98 -2.80 -6.28 -3.03
N ASP A 99 -2.77 -6.45 -4.35
CA ASP A 99 -3.60 -7.43 -5.03
C ASP A 99 -3.23 -8.83 -4.49
N MET A 100 -1.94 -9.21 -4.48
CA MET A 100 -1.48 -10.50 -3.93
C MET A 100 -1.95 -10.72 -2.48
N VAL A 101 -1.82 -9.72 -1.61
CA VAL A 101 -2.33 -9.76 -0.23
C VAL A 101 -3.83 -10.06 -0.21
N ALA A 102 -4.63 -9.39 -1.03
CA ALA A 102 -6.06 -9.67 -1.12
C ALA A 102 -6.36 -11.11 -1.61
N SER A 103 -5.49 -11.72 -2.42
CA SER A 103 -5.60 -13.15 -2.75
C SER A 103 -5.26 -14.05 -1.58
N VAL A 104 -4.18 -13.77 -0.85
CA VAL A 104 -3.80 -14.54 0.35
C VAL A 104 -4.90 -14.47 1.41
N GLN A 105 -5.61 -13.35 1.51
CA GLN A 105 -6.75 -13.18 2.41
C GLN A 105 -8.07 -13.78 1.87
N GLY A 106 -8.08 -14.36 0.67
CA GLY A 106 -9.29 -14.93 0.07
C GLY A 106 -10.32 -13.90 -0.42
N ARG A 107 -9.94 -12.62 -0.53
CA ARG A 107 -10.83 -11.52 -0.99
C ARG A 107 -10.90 -11.40 -2.52
N ARG A 108 -9.92 -11.97 -3.23
CA ARG A 108 -9.90 -12.08 -4.71
C ARG A 108 -9.22 -13.38 -5.13
N PRO A 109 -9.59 -14.00 -6.26
CA PRO A 109 -8.81 -15.12 -6.80
C PRO A 109 -7.38 -14.67 -7.18
N PRO A 110 -6.37 -15.54 -7.09
CA PRO A 110 -5.03 -15.25 -7.60
C PRO A 110 -5.09 -15.09 -9.13
N ALA A 111 -4.26 -14.19 -9.67
CA ALA A 111 -4.22 -13.93 -11.11
C ALA A 111 -3.77 -15.16 -11.93
N VAL A 112 -2.95 -16.03 -11.33
CA VAL A 112 -2.52 -17.30 -11.91
C VAL A 112 -2.55 -18.36 -10.82
N ALA A 113 -3.34 -19.41 -11.01
CA ALA A 113 -3.34 -20.58 -10.14
C ALA A 113 -2.56 -21.71 -10.86
N ARG A 114 -1.43 -22.15 -10.28
CA ARG A 114 -0.69 -23.31 -10.77
C ARG A 114 -0.84 -24.45 -9.78
N ARG A 115 -1.31 -25.60 -10.26
CA ARG A 115 -1.34 -26.83 -9.47
C ARG A 115 0.03 -27.50 -9.57
N GLY A 116 0.71 -27.66 -8.44
CA GLY A 116 1.89 -28.52 -8.37
C GLY A 116 1.45 -29.97 -8.62
N LEU A 117 2.00 -30.60 -9.65
CA LEU A 117 1.90 -32.04 -9.82
C LEU A 117 3.07 -32.63 -9.01
N ALA A 118 2.74 -33.39 -7.97
CA ALA A 118 3.67 -34.19 -7.20
C ALA A 118 3.50 -35.66 -7.59
#